data_AF-A0A2G6QS87-F1
#
_entry.id   AF-A0A2G6QS87-F1
#
_cell.length_a   1.000
_cell.length_b   1.000
_cell.length_c   1.000
_cell.angle_alpha   90.00
_cell.angle_beta   90.00
_cell.angle_gamma   90.00
#
_symmetry.space_group_name_H-M   'P 1'
#
loop_
_entity.id
_entity.type
_entity.pdbx_description
1 polymer ?
#
loop_
_entity_poly.entity_id
_entity_poly.type
_entity_poly.pdbx_seq_one_letter_code
_entity_poly.pdbx_strand_id
1 'polypeptide(L)' 'AGGGIMVDNADLTADRLIAEVLPRITDRKVLEKMAAICRGHSAADAADQLAARIIDILGKDTGHVA' A
#
# COMPACT_ATOMS: atom_id res chain seq x y z
N ALA A 1 7.85 1.15 -8.37
CA ALA A 1 7.79 2.64 -8.30
C ALA A 1 6.75 3.13 -9.31
N GLY A 2 5.85 4.04 -8.92
CA GLY A 2 4.75 4.52 -9.81
C GLY A 2 3.35 4.61 -9.16
N GLY A 3 3.23 4.33 -7.86
CA GLY A 3 1.97 4.50 -7.11
C GLY A 3 1.70 5.93 -6.62
N GLY A 4 2.60 6.88 -6.91
CA GLY A 4 2.52 8.27 -6.47
C GLY A 4 3.65 9.11 -7.07
N ILE A 5 3.51 10.43 -6.97
CA ILE A 5 4.51 11.43 -7.38
C ILE A 5 4.98 12.15 -6.12
N MET A 6 6.29 12.24 -5.93
CA MET A 6 6.88 13.06 -4.88
C MET A 6 7.16 14.44 -5.46
N VAL A 7 6.70 15.47 -4.76
CA VAL A 7 6.91 16.87 -5.12
C VAL A 7 7.75 17.51 -4.02
N ASP A 8 8.75 18.30 -4.39
CA ASP A 8 9.52 19.07 -3.42
C ASP A 8 8.61 20.09 -2.74
N ASN A 9 8.80 20.32 -1.45
CA ASN A 9 8.06 21.33 -0.70
C ASN A 9 8.17 22.73 -1.32
N ALA A 10 9.34 23.09 -1.88
CA ALA A 10 9.54 24.38 -2.52
C ALA A 10 8.63 24.57 -3.75
N ASP A 11 8.23 23.46 -4.38
CA ASP A 11 7.38 23.48 -5.57
C ASP A 11 5.93 23.08 -5.29
N LEU A 12 5.57 22.78 -4.03
CA LEU A 12 4.22 22.40 -3.64
C LEU A 12 3.32 23.65 -3.57
N THR A 13 2.92 24.12 -4.75
CA THR A 13 2.02 25.27 -4.91
C THR A 13 0.62 24.84 -5.29
N ALA A 14 -0.38 25.70 -5.02
CA ALA A 14 -1.77 25.45 -5.40
C ALA A 14 -1.92 25.30 -6.92
N ASP A 15 -1.22 26.14 -7.69
CA ASP A 15 -1.27 26.10 -9.16
C ASP A 15 -0.71 24.79 -9.71
N ARG A 16 0.42 24.34 -9.17
CA ARG A 16 0.99 23.04 -9.56
C ARG A 16 0.07 21.90 -9.16
N LEU A 17 -0.53 21.95 -7.98
CA LEU A 17 -1.50 20.93 -7.53
C LEU A 17 -2.69 20.84 -8.50
N ILE A 18 -3.28 21.96 -8.89
CA ILE A 18 -4.40 22.01 -9.84
C ILE A 18 -3.98 21.48 -11.21
N ALA A 19 -2.84 21.96 -11.74
CA ALA A 19 -2.36 21.57 -13.05
C ALA A 19 -1.97 20.08 -13.13
N GLU A 20 -1.50 19.50 -12.02
CA GLU A 20 -0.91 18.17 -12.01
C GLU A 20 -1.79 17.09 -11.39
N VAL A 21 -2.48 17.38 -10.30
CA VAL A 21 -3.25 16.37 -9.55
C VAL A 21 -4.62 16.16 -10.16
N LEU A 22 -5.34 17.22 -10.51
CA LEU A 22 -6.70 17.10 -11.06
C LEU A 22 -6.76 16.24 -12.34
N PRO A 23 -5.86 16.39 -13.33
CA PRO A 23 -5.86 15.52 -14.51
C PRO A 23 -5.58 14.05 -14.18
N ARG A 24 -4.80 13.78 -13.12
CA ARG A 24 -4.37 12.42 -12.76
C ARG A 24 -5.41 11.68 -11.93
N ILE A 25 -6.09 12.36 -11.00
CA ILE A 25 -7.15 11.74 -10.18
C ILE A 25 -8.45 11.53 -10.98
N THR A 26 -8.58 12.15 -12.14
CA THR A 26 -9.70 11.94 -13.06
C THR A 26 -9.38 10.91 -14.15
N ASP A 27 -8.11 10.59 -14.39
CA ASP A 27 -7.70 9.54 -15.33
C ASP A 27 -7.80 8.14 -14.72
N ARG A 28 -8.82 7.40 -15.15
CA ARG A 28 -9.07 6.01 -14.73
C ARG A 28 -7.88 5.07 -14.95
N LYS A 29 -7.16 5.19 -16.08
CA LYS A 29 -6.04 4.30 -16.41
C LYS A 29 -4.86 4.54 -15.46
N VAL A 30 -4.62 5.80 -15.13
CA VAL A 30 -3.59 6.18 -14.15
C VAL A 30 -3.93 5.61 -12.78
N LEU A 31 -5.18 5.78 -12.34
CA LEU A 31 -5.64 5.24 -11.05
C LEU A 31 -5.55 3.71 -10.97
N GLU A 32 -5.92 3.00 -12.02
CA GLU A 32 -5.84 1.53 -12.05
C GLU A 32 -4.39 1.03 -11.97
N LYS A 33 -3.47 1.71 -12.67
CA LYS A 33 -2.04 1.42 -12.59
C LYS A 33 -1.49 1.68 -11.20
N MET A 34 -1.85 2.79 -10.57
CA MET A 34 -1.46 3.11 -9.20
C MET A 34 -2.00 2.06 -8.22
N ALA A 35 -3.27 1.70 -8.34
CA ALA A 35 -3.90 0.68 -7.49
C ALA A 35 -3.23 -0.70 -7.66
N ALA A 36 -2.86 -1.10 -8.88
CA ALA A 36 -2.15 -2.34 -9.13
C ALA A 36 -0.79 -2.40 -8.43
N ILE A 37 -0.04 -1.29 -8.42
CA ILE A 37 1.24 -1.19 -7.73
C ILE A 37 1.03 -1.23 -6.20
N CYS A 38 0.04 -0.49 -5.69
CA CYS A 38 -0.22 -0.42 -4.25
C CYS A 38 -0.67 -1.75 -3.66
N ARG A 39 -1.39 -2.59 -4.40
CA ARG A 39 -1.80 -3.93 -3.95
C ARG A 39 -0.61 -4.83 -3.56
N GLY A 40 0.58 -4.61 -4.13
CA GLY A 40 1.79 -5.35 -3.78
C GLY A 40 2.50 -4.85 -2.52
N HIS A 41 2.15 -3.67 -2.01
CA HIS A 41 2.87 -3.02 -0.89
C HIS A 41 2.23 -3.26 0.48
N SER A 42 0.95 -3.61 0.54
CA SER A 42 0.28 -4.00 1.78
C SER A 42 -0.80 -5.03 1.45
N ALA A 43 -0.65 -6.24 1.99
CA ALA A 43 -1.74 -7.20 1.98
C ALA A 43 -2.84 -6.63 2.87
N ALA A 44 -4.07 -6.49 2.34
CA ALA A 44 -5.20 -5.93 3.10
C ALA A 44 -5.47 -6.69 4.41
N ASP A 45 -5.01 -7.93 4.46
CA ASP A 45 -5.10 -8.91 5.54
C ASP A 45 -3.75 -9.19 6.21
N ALA A 46 -2.74 -8.30 6.08
CA ALA A 46 -1.41 -8.52 6.65
C ALA A 46 -1.46 -8.80 8.16
N ALA A 47 -2.37 -8.14 8.88
CA ALA A 47 -2.60 -8.37 10.31
C ALA A 47 -3.15 -9.78 10.59
N ASP A 48 -4.10 -10.24 9.78
CA ASP A 48 -4.70 -11.57 9.92
C ASP A 48 -3.69 -12.67 9.57
N GLN A 49 -2.90 -12.47 8.51
CA GLN A 49 -1.82 -13.38 8.14
C GLN A 49 -0.76 -13.48 9.25
N LEU A 50 -0.40 -12.35 9.86
CA LEU A 50 0.53 -12.33 10.99
C LEU A 50 -0.06 -13.06 12.20
N ALA A 51 -1.32 -12.80 12.55
CA ALA A 51 -2.01 -13.47 13.65
C ALA A 51 -2.07 -14.99 13.44
N ALA A 52 -2.42 -15.45 12.23
CA ALA A 52 -2.45 -16.87 11.88
C ALA A 52 -1.07 -17.53 12.01
N ARG A 53 0.01 -16.84 11.61
CA ARG A 53 1.39 -17.32 11.76
C ARG A 53 1.80 -17.42 13.23
N ILE A 54 1.43 -16.45 14.06
CA ILE A 54 1.70 -16.47 15.50
C ILE A 54 0.99 -17.68 16.14
N ILE A 55 -0.28 -17.92 15.81
CA ILE A 55 -1.05 -19.06 16.35
C ILE A 55 -0.42 -20.39 15.92
N ASP A 56 -0.02 -20.53 14.64
CA ASP A 56 0.65 -21.75 14.13
C ASP A 56 1.97 -22.05 14.88
N ILE A 57 2.77 -21.01 15.17
CA ILE A 57 4.01 -21.15 15.94
C ILE A 57 3.71 -21.61 17.38
N LEU A 58 2.77 -20.96 18.06
CA LEU A 58 2.39 -21.32 19.44
C LEU A 58 1.75 -22.72 19.53
N GLY A 59 1.00 -23.12 18.51
CA GLY A 59 0.41 -24.46 18.40
C GLY A 59 1.44 -25.57 18.18
N LYS A 60 2.58 -25.26 17.55
CA LYS A 60 3.70 -26.20 17.37
C LYS A 60 4.53 -26.37 18.64
N ASP A 61 4.73 -25.30 19.40
CA ASP A 61 5.50 -25.34 20.65
C ASP A 61 4.77 -26.11 21.77
N THR A 62 3.44 -26.20 21.71
CA THR A 62 2.63 -26.95 22.68
C THR A 62 2.53 -28.46 22.38
N GLY A 63 3.07 -28.92 21.24
CA GLY A 63 3.08 -30.33 20.82
C GLY A 63 4.32 -31.15 21.24
N HIS A 64 5.28 -30.58 21.97
CA HIS A 64 6.53 -31.27 22.37
C HIS A 64 6.56 -31.71 23.85
N VAL A 65 5.40 -31.98 24.46
CA VAL A 65 5.33 -32.71 25.72
C VAL A 65 4.84 -34.13 25.44
N ALA A 66 5.78 -34.99 25.07
CA ALA A 66 5.67 -36.44 25.14
C ALA A 66 6.86 -36.96 25.95
#